data_AF-A0A519UGD3-F1
#
_entry.id   AF-A0A519UGD3-F1
#
_cell.length_a   1.000
_cell.length_b   1.000
_cell.length_c   1.000
_cell.angle_alpha   90.00
_cell.angle_beta   90.00
_cell.angle_gamma   90.00
#
_symmetry.space_group_name_H-M   'P 1'
#
loop_
_entity.id
_entity.type
_entity.pdbx_description
1 polymer ?
#
loop_
_entity_poly.entity_id
_entity_poly.type
_entity_poly.pdbx_seq_one_letter_code
_entity_poly.pdbx_strand_id
1 'polypeptide(L)'
;ALEPDTYDTFRREWAGLSAFLGLAPERRQRLMARTGPRPPEGWDAAAPPAITAPEVVARALAAPDWFVLCGPPGTGKTRAVLRELAERLYKDDKQALLAAYTNRAVDEICEQLVAANLPFIRVGSRLGTSAQYRPYLLDNMIRDCPNRQTVRARLTSCPFYVGTVASLLGKPELFLLKQFDLAVVDEASQVLEGPMLALLAKVPKFILIGDHRQLPAVVTQEPEASAIAPEAAGLLRQELGLSNLRNSYFERLFKRAEAHWPHAHGTLADHYRMHSELVALVNDDFYEGLLRCPMLWQHEPLSRPTWPAPADAFQQRIQHERLIFVPTRRQPEDLSMKESAQEAELAARAAAYVAQGYGRDFNPESTLG
;
A
#
# COMPACT_ATOMS: atom_id res chain seq x y z
N ALA A 1 -30.03 6.46 -7.72
CA ALA A 1 -28.60 6.32 -7.42
C ALA A 1 -28.29 7.25 -6.26
N LEU A 2 -27.85 6.73 -5.12
CA LEU A 2 -27.31 7.58 -4.05
C LEU A 2 -25.99 8.16 -4.59
N GLU A 3 -25.93 9.47 -4.79
CA GLU A 3 -24.65 10.13 -5.05
C GLU A 3 -23.71 9.81 -3.88
N PRO A 4 -22.47 9.35 -4.16
CA PRO A 4 -21.45 9.27 -3.13
C PRO A 4 -21.30 10.66 -2.51
N ASP A 5 -21.30 10.73 -1.18
CA ASP A 5 -21.18 11.96 -0.39
C ASP A 5 -19.76 12.55 -0.54
N THR A 6 -19.51 13.08 -1.74
CA THR A 6 -18.23 13.66 -2.17
C THR A 6 -17.92 14.91 -1.36
N TYR A 7 -18.94 15.68 -0.98
CA TYR A 7 -18.80 16.93 -0.24
C TYR A 7 -18.21 16.78 1.16
N ASP A 8 -18.55 15.71 1.91
CA ASP A 8 -18.06 15.53 3.28
C ASP A 8 -16.57 15.13 3.31
N THR A 9 -16.10 14.43 2.26
CA THR A 9 -14.67 14.09 2.09
C THR A 9 -13.84 15.37 1.90
N PHE A 10 -14.28 16.27 1.02
CA PHE A 10 -13.56 17.52 0.75
C PHE A 10 -13.49 18.44 1.97
N ARG A 11 -14.58 18.60 2.75
CA ARG A 11 -14.54 19.46 3.96
C ARG A 11 -13.47 19.03 4.95
N ARG A 12 -13.31 17.72 5.15
CA ARG A 12 -12.31 17.14 6.06
C ARG A 12 -10.89 17.36 5.54
N GLU A 13 -10.69 17.23 4.23
CA GLU A 13 -9.42 17.56 3.57
C GLU A 13 -9.07 19.04 3.73
N TRP A 14 -10.00 19.96 3.48
CA TRP A 14 -9.78 21.40 3.66
C TRP A 14 -9.40 21.77 5.10
N ALA A 15 -10.06 21.16 6.10
CA ALA A 15 -9.71 21.36 7.50
C ALA A 15 -8.29 20.86 7.82
N GLY A 16 -7.89 19.72 7.24
CA GLY A 16 -6.53 19.19 7.36
C GLY A 16 -5.49 20.07 6.68
N LEU A 17 -5.79 20.60 5.49
CA LEU A 17 -4.91 21.54 4.78
C LEU A 17 -4.77 22.87 5.51
N SER A 18 -5.83 23.36 6.15
CA SER A 18 -5.76 24.52 7.04
C SER A 18 -4.79 24.29 8.20
N ALA A 19 -4.84 23.10 8.83
CA ALA A 19 -3.88 22.73 9.86
C ALA A 19 -2.43 22.65 9.33
N PHE A 20 -2.25 22.14 8.11
CA PHE A 20 -0.95 22.15 7.42
C PHE A 20 -0.41 23.58 7.26
N LEU A 21 -1.25 24.55 6.88
CA LEU A 21 -0.84 25.96 6.75
C LEU A 21 -0.40 26.57 8.07
N GLY A 22 -0.94 26.11 9.21
CA GLY A 22 -0.55 26.54 10.54
C GLY A 22 0.76 25.95 11.07
N LEU A 23 1.40 25.01 10.36
CA LEU A 23 2.66 24.40 10.79
C LEU A 23 3.83 25.39 10.69
N ALA A 24 4.85 25.17 11.52
CA ALA A 24 6.12 25.90 11.45
C ALA A 24 6.71 25.84 10.03
N PRO A 25 7.33 26.94 9.53
CA PRO A 25 7.86 27.01 8.17
C PRO A 25 8.76 25.85 7.78
N GLU A 26 9.70 25.41 8.63
CA GLU A 26 10.61 24.31 8.31
C GLU A 26 9.87 22.97 8.17
N ARG A 27 8.78 22.77 8.93
CA ARG A 27 7.96 21.56 8.85
C ARG A 27 7.12 21.55 7.59
N ARG A 28 6.55 22.70 7.19
CA ARG A 28 5.84 22.82 5.90
C ARG A 28 6.76 22.54 4.73
N GLN A 29 7.98 23.07 4.73
CA GLN A 29 8.97 22.82 3.68
C GLN A 29 9.32 21.33 3.56
N ARG A 30 9.53 20.64 4.69
CA ARG A 30 9.76 19.18 4.72
C ARG A 30 8.57 18.38 4.17
N LEU A 31 7.35 18.70 4.61
CA LEU A 31 6.12 18.06 4.12
C LEU A 31 5.83 18.36 2.65
N MET A 32 6.27 19.50 2.12
CA MET A 32 6.15 19.77 0.68
C MET A 32 7.26 19.10 -0.14
N ALA A 33 8.19 18.39 0.49
CA ALA A 33 9.42 17.89 -0.13
C ALA A 33 10.27 19.00 -0.78
N ARG A 34 10.19 20.23 -0.27
CA ARG A 34 11.12 21.32 -0.64
C ARG A 34 12.49 21.07 -0.02
N THR A 35 12.51 20.58 1.21
CA THR A 35 13.70 20.16 1.94
C THR A 35 13.58 18.69 2.33
N GLY A 36 14.71 18.00 2.39
CA GLY A 36 14.78 16.59 2.77
C GLY A 36 14.56 16.39 4.27
N PRO A 37 14.43 15.13 4.72
CA PRO A 37 14.46 14.84 6.14
C PRO A 37 15.90 15.04 6.63
N ARG A 38 16.07 15.34 7.91
CA ARG A 38 17.41 15.39 8.50
C ARG A 38 18.06 14.01 8.36
N PRO A 39 19.38 13.93 8.07
CA PRO A 39 20.08 12.66 8.13
C PRO A 39 19.98 12.05 9.52
N PRO A 40 19.82 10.72 9.64
CA PRO A 40 19.92 10.05 10.94
C PRO A 40 21.34 10.21 11.50
N GLU A 41 21.46 10.14 12.83
CA GLU A 41 22.76 10.19 13.50
C GLU A 41 23.65 9.04 13.04
N GLY A 42 24.89 9.34 12.68
CA GLY A 42 25.84 8.34 12.17
C GLY A 42 25.55 7.87 10.73
N TRP A 43 24.73 8.60 9.95
CA TRP A 43 24.52 8.27 8.54
C TRP A 43 25.83 8.33 7.74
N ASP A 44 26.13 7.24 7.04
CA ASP A 44 27.21 7.18 6.07
C ASP A 44 26.66 7.44 4.66
N ALA A 45 27.15 8.50 4.01
CA ALA A 45 26.77 8.84 2.64
C ALA A 45 27.20 7.79 1.61
N ALA A 46 28.16 6.92 1.96
CA ALA A 46 28.59 5.79 1.13
C ALA A 46 27.77 4.51 1.38
N ALA A 47 26.81 4.52 2.32
CA ALA A 47 26.00 3.35 2.61
C ALA A 47 25.21 2.90 1.37
N PRO A 48 25.19 1.60 1.03
CA PRO A 48 24.46 1.09 -0.12
C PRO A 48 22.95 1.33 0.03
N PRO A 49 22.15 1.26 -1.04
CA PRO A 49 20.69 1.27 -0.93
C PRO A 49 20.17 0.15 0.00
N ALA A 50 19.16 0.43 0.81
CA ALA A 50 18.52 -0.60 1.62
C ALA A 50 17.55 -1.40 0.76
N ILE A 51 17.80 -2.70 0.64
CA ILE A 51 17.08 -3.59 -0.27
C ILE A 51 16.42 -4.80 0.41
N THR A 52 16.78 -5.08 1.66
CA THR A 52 16.14 -6.12 2.47
C THR A 52 15.16 -5.50 3.47
N ALA A 53 14.14 -6.26 3.87
CA ALA A 53 13.15 -5.77 4.84
C ALA A 53 13.78 -5.29 6.17
N PRO A 54 14.71 -6.03 6.82
CA PRO A 54 15.31 -5.58 8.08
C PRO A 54 16.12 -4.29 7.93
N GLU A 55 16.89 -4.14 6.85
CA GLU A 55 17.68 -2.92 6.59
C GLU A 55 16.78 -1.71 6.38
N VAL A 56 15.73 -1.88 5.57
CA VAL A 56 14.73 -0.85 5.30
C VAL A 56 14.02 -0.44 6.60
N VAL A 57 13.58 -1.40 7.41
CA VAL A 57 12.92 -1.15 8.69
C VAL A 57 13.84 -0.36 9.63
N ALA A 58 15.11 -0.78 9.73
CA ALA A 58 16.10 -0.07 10.54
C ALA A 58 16.29 1.39 10.10
N ARG A 59 16.42 1.64 8.79
CA ARG A 59 16.53 3.01 8.26
C ARG A 59 15.26 3.83 8.47
N ALA A 60 14.10 3.24 8.26
CA ALA A 60 12.82 3.92 8.48
C ALA A 60 12.62 4.32 9.95
N LEU A 61 13.04 3.47 10.90
CA LEU A 61 13.02 3.79 12.33
C LEU A 61 14.07 4.83 12.72
N ALA A 62 15.27 4.81 12.11
CA ALA A 62 16.31 5.80 12.35
C ALA A 62 15.98 7.18 11.76
N ALA A 63 15.22 7.24 10.67
CA ALA A 63 14.87 8.51 10.01
C ALA A 63 14.13 9.46 10.97
N PRO A 64 14.60 10.70 11.16
CA PRO A 64 14.06 11.59 12.20
C PRO A 64 12.74 12.26 11.80
N ASP A 65 12.48 12.42 10.50
CA ASP A 65 11.32 13.17 9.99
C ASP A 65 10.43 12.29 9.12
N TRP A 66 10.98 11.68 8.07
CA TRP A 66 10.23 10.79 7.22
C TRP A 66 11.09 9.79 6.47
N PHE A 67 10.46 8.71 6.02
CA PHE A 67 11.07 7.69 5.18
C PHE A 67 10.05 7.19 4.13
N VAL A 68 10.50 6.88 2.92
CA VAL A 68 9.65 6.34 1.85
C VAL A 68 10.18 5.00 1.34
N LEU A 69 9.33 3.99 1.38
CA LEU A 69 9.67 2.63 0.98
C LEU A 69 8.89 2.23 -0.27
N CYS A 70 9.62 1.86 -1.32
CA CYS A 70 9.06 1.14 -2.45
C CYS A 70 9.10 -0.37 -2.19
N GLY A 71 7.95 -1.02 -2.29
CA GLY A 71 7.86 -2.47 -2.14
C GLY A 71 7.18 -3.11 -3.34
N PRO A 72 7.95 -3.59 -4.32
CA PRO A 72 7.45 -4.31 -5.49
C PRO A 72 6.50 -5.49 -5.15
N PRO A 73 5.72 -6.01 -6.11
CA PRO A 73 4.78 -7.11 -5.87
C PRO A 73 5.43 -8.32 -5.20
N GLY A 74 4.83 -8.79 -4.10
CA GLY A 74 5.28 -9.98 -3.39
C GLY A 74 6.50 -9.78 -2.47
N THR A 75 7.00 -8.56 -2.30
CA THR A 75 8.13 -8.25 -1.40
C THR A 75 7.80 -8.19 0.09
N GLY A 76 6.52 -8.29 0.45
CA GLY A 76 6.09 -8.33 1.84
C GLY A 76 5.97 -6.96 2.53
N LYS A 77 5.64 -5.88 1.81
CA LYS A 77 5.33 -4.54 2.37
C LYS A 77 4.56 -4.59 3.69
N THR A 78 3.36 -5.17 3.67
CA THR A 78 2.50 -5.24 4.86
C THR A 78 2.93 -6.33 5.83
N ARG A 79 3.17 -7.55 5.32
CA ARG A 79 3.42 -8.74 6.15
C ARG A 79 4.79 -8.77 6.84
N ALA A 80 5.82 -8.28 6.16
CA ALA A 80 7.19 -8.23 6.70
C ALA A 80 7.48 -6.84 7.27
N VAL A 81 7.40 -5.79 6.45
CA VAL A 81 7.88 -4.46 6.86
C VAL A 81 6.94 -3.77 7.85
N LEU A 82 5.65 -3.63 7.54
CA LEU A 82 4.72 -2.95 8.45
C LEU A 82 4.59 -3.70 9.78
N ARG A 83 4.56 -5.04 9.74
CA ARG A 83 4.54 -5.86 10.95
C ARG A 83 5.78 -5.62 11.82
N GLU A 84 6.99 -5.70 11.25
CA GLU A 84 8.23 -5.47 11.99
C GLU A 84 8.30 -4.04 12.53
N LEU A 85 7.87 -3.04 11.76
CA LEU A 85 7.72 -1.67 12.23
C LEU A 85 6.80 -1.60 13.45
N ALA A 86 5.61 -2.20 13.40
CA ALA A 86 4.67 -2.19 14.52
C ALA A 86 5.25 -2.88 15.77
N GLU A 87 5.91 -4.03 15.62
CA GLU A 87 6.56 -4.75 16.74
C GLU A 87 7.66 -3.89 17.39
N ARG A 88 8.51 -3.23 16.59
CA ARG A 88 9.59 -2.35 17.09
C ARG A 88 9.04 -1.09 17.75
N LEU A 89 8.04 -0.45 17.13
CA LEU A 89 7.38 0.71 17.70
C LEU A 89 6.69 0.38 19.03
N TYR A 90 6.06 -0.80 19.14
CA TYR A 90 5.44 -1.23 20.38
C TYR A 90 6.48 -1.44 21.49
N LYS A 91 7.61 -2.07 21.16
CA LYS A 91 8.72 -2.27 22.09
C LYS A 91 9.30 -0.95 22.61
N ASP A 92 9.31 0.08 21.77
CA ASP A 92 9.81 1.42 22.10
C ASP A 92 8.73 2.35 22.69
N ASP A 93 7.58 1.79 23.10
CA ASP A 93 6.41 2.50 23.68
C ASP A 93 5.86 3.64 22.79
N LYS A 94 5.99 3.49 21.47
CA LYS A 94 5.55 4.50 20.50
C LYS A 94 4.06 4.39 20.22
N GLN A 95 3.44 5.57 20.11
CA GLN A 95 2.05 5.73 19.73
C GLN A 95 1.97 6.01 18.22
N ALA A 96 1.37 5.12 17.43
CA ALA A 96 1.40 5.22 15.98
C ALA A 96 0.02 5.13 15.31
N LEU A 97 -0.12 5.88 14.22
CA LEU A 97 -1.19 5.69 13.24
C LEU A 97 -0.72 4.68 12.20
N LEU A 98 -1.52 3.67 11.92
CA LEU A 98 -1.28 2.70 10.85
C LEU A 98 -2.39 2.86 9.81
N ALA A 99 -2.09 3.56 8.72
CA ALA A 99 -3.09 3.94 7.73
C ALA A 99 -2.91 3.17 6.42
N ALA A 100 -3.99 3.08 5.64
CA ALA A 100 -3.92 2.65 4.25
C ALA A 100 -4.97 3.36 3.38
N TYR A 101 -4.92 3.15 2.06
CA TYR A 101 -5.93 3.71 1.15
C TYR A 101 -7.26 2.95 1.22
N THR A 102 -7.23 1.61 1.15
CA THR A 102 -8.44 0.77 1.06
C THR A 102 -8.76 0.06 2.37
N ASN A 103 -10.04 -0.24 2.59
CA ASN A 103 -10.48 -1.05 3.74
C ASN A 103 -9.85 -2.46 3.76
N ARG A 104 -9.58 -3.04 2.58
CA ARG A 104 -8.90 -4.33 2.45
C ARG A 104 -7.46 -4.26 2.97
N ALA A 105 -6.70 -3.22 2.59
CA ALA A 105 -5.36 -3.01 3.13
C ALA A 105 -5.38 -2.77 4.64
N VAL A 106 -6.39 -2.07 5.17
CA VAL A 106 -6.59 -1.92 6.63
C VAL A 106 -6.88 -3.26 7.31
N ASP A 107 -7.71 -4.13 6.69
CA ASP A 107 -7.94 -5.50 7.15
C ASP A 107 -6.63 -6.31 7.19
N GLU A 108 -5.79 -6.20 6.16
CA GLU A 108 -4.48 -6.85 6.12
C GLU A 108 -3.54 -6.34 7.22
N ILE A 109 -3.55 -5.04 7.53
CA ILE A 109 -2.82 -4.50 8.69
C ILE A 109 -3.36 -5.10 10.00
N CYS A 110 -4.69 -5.12 10.18
CA CYS A 110 -5.31 -5.73 11.35
C CYS A 110 -4.93 -7.21 11.49
N GLU A 111 -4.86 -7.96 10.39
CA GLU A 111 -4.39 -9.35 10.36
C GLU A 111 -2.99 -9.47 10.99
N GLN A 112 -2.04 -8.63 10.56
CA GLN A 112 -0.67 -8.68 11.05
C GLN A 112 -0.57 -8.31 12.53
N LEU A 113 -1.33 -7.31 12.98
CA LEU A 113 -1.34 -6.90 14.39
C LEU A 113 -1.96 -7.98 15.30
N VAL A 114 -3.04 -8.62 14.85
CA VAL A 114 -3.63 -9.77 15.57
C VAL A 114 -2.64 -10.92 15.65
N ALA A 115 -1.99 -11.27 14.53
CA ALA A 115 -0.99 -12.34 14.48
C ALA A 115 0.23 -12.07 15.38
N ALA A 116 0.61 -10.79 15.53
CA ALA A 116 1.69 -10.36 16.42
C ALA A 116 1.23 -10.08 17.87
N ASN A 117 -0.06 -10.28 18.19
CA ASN A 117 -0.66 -9.98 19.48
C ASN A 117 -0.42 -8.52 19.95
N LEU A 118 -0.47 -7.58 19.01
CA LEU A 118 -0.27 -6.16 19.30
C LEU A 118 -1.62 -5.47 19.55
N PRO A 119 -1.75 -4.62 20.59
CA PRO A 119 -2.99 -3.91 20.87
C PRO A 119 -3.22 -2.78 19.87
N PHE A 120 -4.42 -2.73 19.29
CA PHE A 120 -4.82 -1.67 18.37
C PHE A 120 -6.32 -1.35 18.45
N ILE A 121 -6.69 -0.15 17.97
CA ILE A 121 -8.06 0.27 17.73
C ILE A 121 -8.24 0.56 16.24
N ARG A 122 -9.25 -0.05 15.63
CA ARG A 122 -9.60 0.21 14.23
C ARG A 122 -10.57 1.39 14.11
N VAL A 123 -10.23 2.38 13.30
CA VAL A 123 -11.05 3.54 12.97
C VAL A 123 -11.70 3.31 11.60
N GLY A 124 -13.02 3.25 11.56
CA GLY A 124 -13.79 3.02 10.34
C GLY A 124 -15.23 2.65 10.64
N SER A 125 -15.92 2.11 9.64
CA SER A 125 -17.32 1.66 9.76
C SER A 125 -17.43 0.14 9.70
N ARG A 126 -18.57 -0.39 10.19
CA ARG A 126 -18.88 -1.82 10.10
C ARG A 126 -19.03 -2.33 8.67
N LEU A 127 -19.47 -1.48 7.73
CA LEU A 127 -19.66 -1.83 6.32
C LEU A 127 -18.33 -2.09 5.62
N GLY A 128 -17.31 -1.27 5.91
CA GLY A 128 -15.96 -1.41 5.36
C GLY A 128 -15.03 -2.28 6.20
N THR A 129 -15.54 -3.15 7.06
CA THR A 129 -14.70 -3.96 7.95
C THR A 129 -15.15 -5.41 7.95
N SER A 130 -14.23 -6.32 7.59
CA SER A 130 -14.46 -7.76 7.64
C SER A 130 -14.86 -8.22 9.04
N ALA A 131 -15.72 -9.24 9.11
CA ALA A 131 -16.40 -9.63 10.35
C ALA A 131 -15.44 -9.89 11.52
N GLN A 132 -14.31 -10.54 11.25
CA GLN A 132 -13.28 -10.87 12.23
C GLN A 132 -12.58 -9.65 12.87
N TYR A 133 -12.56 -8.50 12.18
CA TYR A 133 -11.94 -7.28 12.69
C TYR A 133 -12.93 -6.28 13.30
N ARG A 134 -14.24 -6.56 13.22
CA ARG A 134 -15.27 -5.69 13.80
C ARG A 134 -15.10 -5.50 15.32
N PRO A 135 -14.71 -6.50 16.14
CA PRO A 135 -14.50 -6.28 17.57
C PRO A 135 -13.51 -5.15 17.89
N TYR A 136 -12.50 -4.93 17.03
CA TYR A 136 -11.49 -3.89 17.22
C TYR A 136 -11.94 -2.49 16.79
N LEU A 137 -13.13 -2.33 16.21
CA LEU A 137 -13.65 -1.01 15.82
C LEU A 137 -13.76 -0.09 17.03
N LEU A 138 -13.36 1.17 16.88
CA LEU A 138 -13.41 2.21 17.91
C LEU A 138 -14.76 2.22 18.64
N ASP A 139 -15.87 2.28 17.88
CA ASP A 139 -17.23 2.31 18.43
C ASP A 139 -17.59 1.05 19.24
N ASN A 140 -16.98 -0.10 18.93
CA ASN A 140 -17.17 -1.34 19.69
C ASN A 140 -16.26 -1.37 20.92
N MET A 141 -15.02 -0.89 20.80
CA MET A 141 -14.05 -0.83 21.91
C MET A 141 -14.49 0.10 23.04
N ILE A 142 -15.26 1.14 22.72
CA ILE A 142 -15.77 2.13 23.69
C ILE A 142 -17.21 1.84 24.14
N ARG A 143 -17.91 0.89 23.51
CA ARG A 143 -19.34 0.62 23.75
C ARG A 143 -19.66 0.38 25.23
N ASP A 144 -18.83 -0.43 25.88
CA ASP A 144 -19.06 -0.87 27.26
C ASP A 144 -18.32 0.02 28.28
N CYS A 145 -17.79 1.17 27.84
CA CYS A 145 -17.15 2.13 28.75
C CYS A 145 -18.24 2.92 29.50
N PRO A 146 -18.35 2.82 30.83
CA PRO A 146 -19.46 3.42 31.57
C PRO A 146 -19.45 4.95 31.61
N ASN A 147 -18.31 5.59 31.35
CA ASN A 147 -18.18 7.04 31.44
C ASN A 147 -17.03 7.58 30.56
N ARG A 148 -16.92 8.90 30.48
CA ARG A 148 -15.90 9.58 29.67
C ARG A 148 -14.46 9.31 30.13
N GLN A 149 -14.24 9.05 31.42
CA GLN A 149 -12.91 8.78 31.96
C GLN A 149 -12.41 7.41 31.49
N THR A 150 -13.28 6.39 31.49
CA THR A 150 -12.91 5.04 31.01
C THR A 150 -12.70 5.01 29.50
N VAL A 151 -13.50 5.77 28.73
CA VAL A 151 -13.23 5.98 27.30
C VAL A 151 -11.85 6.58 27.11
N ARG A 152 -11.54 7.70 27.80
CA ARG A 152 -10.24 8.36 27.67
C ARG A 152 -9.08 7.43 28.05
N ALA A 153 -9.20 6.70 29.16
CA ALA A 153 -8.17 5.74 29.58
C ALA A 153 -7.92 4.65 28.54
N ARG A 154 -8.99 4.10 27.93
CA ARG A 154 -8.88 3.10 26.86
C ARG A 154 -8.24 3.67 25.59
N LEU A 155 -8.57 4.90 25.21
CA LEU A 155 -7.96 5.55 24.07
C LEU A 155 -6.47 5.88 24.31
N THR A 156 -6.13 6.40 25.48
CA THR A 156 -4.76 6.76 25.81
C THR A 156 -3.86 5.53 25.91
N SER A 157 -4.35 4.42 26.47
CA SER A 157 -3.56 3.18 26.67
C SER A 157 -3.30 2.37 25.40
N CYS A 158 -4.08 2.56 24.34
CA CYS A 158 -3.87 1.83 23.09
C CYS A 158 -2.78 2.50 22.24
N PRO A 159 -1.68 1.80 21.86
CA PRO A 159 -0.58 2.40 21.10
C PRO A 159 -0.92 2.61 19.64
N PHE A 160 -1.71 1.72 19.04
CA PHE A 160 -1.95 1.72 17.60
C PHE A 160 -3.39 2.03 17.22
N TYR A 161 -3.51 2.89 16.21
CA TYR A 161 -4.78 3.26 15.62
C TYR A 161 -4.74 3.00 14.12
N VAL A 162 -5.61 2.12 13.65
CA VAL A 162 -5.58 1.58 12.29
C VAL A 162 -6.79 2.03 11.51
N GLY A 163 -6.64 2.58 10.30
CA GLY A 163 -7.81 3.00 9.53
C GLY A 163 -7.45 3.48 8.12
N THR A 164 -8.45 3.74 7.29
CA THR A 164 -8.14 4.40 6.01
C THR A 164 -7.74 5.85 6.28
N VAL A 165 -6.94 6.46 5.40
CA VAL A 165 -6.59 7.89 5.50
C VAL A 165 -7.85 8.75 5.67
N ALA A 166 -8.90 8.46 4.88
CA ALA A 166 -10.19 9.14 4.98
C ALA A 166 -10.91 8.90 6.32
N SER A 167 -10.88 7.67 6.84
CA SER A 167 -11.51 7.32 8.13
C SER A 167 -10.83 8.01 9.31
N LEU A 168 -9.49 8.10 9.28
CA LEU A 168 -8.71 8.80 10.30
C LEU A 168 -8.96 10.32 10.25
N LEU A 169 -8.96 10.93 9.06
CA LEU A 169 -9.30 12.35 8.90
C LEU A 169 -10.74 12.65 9.33
N GLY A 170 -11.65 11.69 9.19
CA GLY A 170 -13.03 11.78 9.66
C GLY A 170 -13.22 11.73 11.18
N LYS A 171 -12.14 11.61 11.96
CA LYS A 171 -12.16 11.58 13.43
C LYS A 171 -11.24 12.65 14.03
N PRO A 172 -11.48 13.95 13.77
CA PRO A 172 -10.65 15.03 14.30
C PRO A 172 -10.53 15.02 15.83
N GLU A 173 -11.57 14.57 16.54
CA GLU A 173 -11.59 14.40 17.98
C GLU A 173 -10.53 13.43 18.51
N LEU A 174 -10.12 12.45 17.69
CA LEU A 174 -9.04 11.52 18.05
C LEU A 174 -7.73 12.28 18.28
N PHE A 175 -7.42 13.24 17.41
CA PHE A 175 -6.19 14.05 17.49
C PHE A 175 -6.24 15.13 18.59
N LEU A 176 -7.42 15.41 19.15
CA LEU A 176 -7.56 16.27 20.33
C LEU A 176 -7.33 15.50 21.63
N LEU A 177 -7.62 14.20 21.63
CA LEU A 177 -7.55 13.33 22.81
C LEU A 177 -6.22 12.58 22.92
N LYS A 178 -5.56 12.32 21.79
CA LYS A 178 -4.35 11.50 21.70
C LYS A 178 -3.32 12.15 20.81
N GLN A 179 -2.06 12.07 21.24
CA GLN A 179 -0.89 12.43 20.44
C GLN A 179 -0.26 11.15 19.87
N PHE A 180 0.27 11.26 18.66
CA PHE A 180 0.95 10.17 17.97
C PHE A 180 2.38 10.60 17.64
N ASP A 181 3.33 9.70 17.86
CA ASP A 181 4.74 9.89 17.52
C ASP A 181 4.97 9.81 16.01
N LEU A 182 4.19 8.98 15.31
CA LEU A 182 4.32 8.81 13.87
C LEU A 182 3.07 8.25 13.19
N ALA A 183 3.07 8.33 11.86
CA ALA A 183 2.18 7.55 11.00
C ALA A 183 2.98 6.61 10.08
N VAL A 184 2.50 5.38 9.91
CA VAL A 184 2.91 4.47 8.85
C VAL A 184 1.73 4.37 7.89
N VAL A 185 1.93 4.68 6.61
CA VAL A 185 0.87 4.62 5.59
C VAL A 185 1.23 3.60 4.53
N ASP A 186 0.49 2.50 4.49
CA ASP A 186 0.61 1.46 3.48
C ASP A 186 -0.25 1.79 2.24
N GLU A 187 0.10 1.21 1.09
CA GLU A 187 -0.51 1.53 -0.20
C GLU A 187 -0.54 3.05 -0.49
N ALA A 188 0.50 3.77 -0.06
CA ALA A 188 0.57 5.23 -0.13
C ALA A 188 0.63 5.75 -1.57
N SER A 189 1.03 4.92 -2.55
CA SER A 189 0.99 5.26 -3.98
C SER A 189 -0.42 5.46 -4.54
N GLN A 190 -1.45 5.06 -3.80
CA GLN A 190 -2.85 5.24 -4.18
C GLN A 190 -3.51 6.46 -3.50
N VAL A 191 -2.78 7.21 -2.66
CA VAL A 191 -3.30 8.37 -1.93
C VAL A 191 -2.82 9.68 -2.55
N LEU A 192 -3.76 10.56 -2.88
CA LEU A 192 -3.46 11.90 -3.39
C LEU A 192 -2.83 12.80 -2.32
N GLU A 193 -2.18 13.87 -2.77
CA GLU A 193 -1.41 14.75 -1.91
C GLU A 193 -2.22 15.51 -0.86
N GLY A 194 -3.40 16.01 -1.21
CA GLY A 194 -4.28 16.74 -0.26
C GLY A 194 -4.58 15.95 1.01
N PRO A 195 -5.27 14.80 0.94
CA PRO A 195 -5.60 13.99 2.11
C PRO A 195 -4.35 13.43 2.82
N MET A 196 -3.29 13.11 2.09
CA MET A 196 -2.04 12.69 2.71
C MET A 196 -1.43 13.79 3.59
N LEU A 197 -1.25 15.01 3.05
CA LEU A 197 -0.71 16.14 3.81
C LEU A 197 -1.59 16.52 5.00
N ALA A 198 -2.92 16.44 4.85
CA ALA A 198 -3.87 16.66 5.92
C ALA A 198 -3.63 15.71 7.12
N LEU A 199 -3.35 14.44 6.85
CA LEU A 199 -3.06 13.45 7.89
C LEU A 199 -1.66 13.67 8.48
N LEU A 200 -0.65 13.83 7.62
CA LEU A 200 0.75 13.97 8.02
C LEU A 200 1.02 15.26 8.81
N ALA A 201 0.21 16.31 8.62
CA ALA A 201 0.26 17.52 9.45
C ALA A 201 -0.02 17.24 10.94
N LYS A 202 -0.67 16.13 11.27
CA LYS A 202 -1.04 15.75 12.64
C LYS A 202 0.04 14.93 13.36
N VAL A 203 1.09 14.47 12.67
CA VAL A 203 2.13 13.60 13.24
C VAL A 203 3.54 14.13 12.96
N PRO A 204 4.48 14.06 13.91
CA PRO A 204 5.80 14.67 13.74
C PRO A 204 6.71 13.86 12.80
N LYS A 205 6.52 12.54 12.70
CA LYS A 205 7.25 11.63 11.82
C LYS A 205 6.30 10.79 10.96
N PHE A 206 6.74 10.38 9.77
CA PHE A 206 5.97 9.43 8.97
C PHE A 206 6.80 8.46 8.12
N ILE A 207 6.24 7.29 7.85
CA ILE A 207 6.81 6.28 6.95
C ILE A 207 5.75 5.96 5.90
N LEU A 208 6.07 6.14 4.62
CA LEU A 208 5.17 5.76 3.54
C LEU A 208 5.66 4.49 2.88
N ILE A 209 4.75 3.56 2.67
CA ILE A 209 4.99 2.27 2.06
C ILE A 209 4.08 2.19 0.83
N GLY A 210 4.65 1.88 -0.33
CA GLY A 210 3.88 1.86 -1.57
C GLY A 210 4.69 1.34 -2.75
N ASP A 211 4.11 1.48 -3.93
CA ASP A 211 4.79 1.18 -5.19
C ASP A 211 4.21 2.08 -6.28
N HIS A 212 5.03 2.98 -6.81
CA HIS A 212 4.61 3.94 -7.83
C HIS A 212 4.60 3.33 -9.25
N ARG A 213 5.08 2.08 -9.41
CA ARG A 213 5.00 1.32 -10.66
C ARG A 213 3.75 0.42 -10.73
N GLN A 214 2.93 0.40 -9.66
CA GLN A 214 1.61 -0.25 -9.61
C GLN A 214 0.47 0.75 -9.89
N LEU A 215 -0.76 0.41 -9.51
CA LEU A 215 -1.95 1.25 -9.72
C LEU A 215 -1.73 2.65 -9.11
N PRO A 216 -1.93 3.73 -9.91
CA PRO A 216 -1.86 5.09 -9.39
C PRO A 216 -3.09 5.42 -8.54
N ALA A 217 -3.06 6.57 -7.89
CA ALA A 217 -4.25 7.15 -7.27
C ALA A 217 -5.38 7.31 -8.31
N VAL A 218 -6.60 6.94 -7.92
CA VAL A 218 -7.77 7.02 -8.81
C VAL A 218 -8.21 8.48 -8.94
N VAL A 219 -8.08 9.03 -10.13
CA VAL A 219 -8.52 10.38 -10.50
C VAL A 219 -9.47 10.26 -11.68
N THR A 220 -10.69 10.75 -11.53
CA THR A 220 -11.73 10.65 -12.56
C THR A 220 -11.56 11.68 -13.67
N GLN A 221 -10.83 12.76 -13.40
CA GLN A 221 -10.50 13.79 -14.38
C GLN A 221 -9.47 13.28 -15.40
N GLU A 222 -9.59 13.76 -16.64
CA GLU A 222 -8.61 13.49 -17.71
C GLU A 222 -7.23 14.10 -17.40
N PRO A 223 -6.12 13.55 -17.95
CA PRO A 223 -4.75 14.03 -17.76
C PRO A 223 -4.56 15.53 -17.90
N GLU A 224 -5.24 16.12 -18.88
CA GLU A 224 -5.18 17.53 -19.23
C GLU A 224 -5.87 18.39 -18.17
N ALA A 225 -6.97 17.89 -17.59
CA ALA A 225 -7.73 18.60 -16.56
C ALA A 225 -7.04 18.61 -15.19
N SER A 226 -6.19 17.61 -14.91
CA SER A 226 -5.37 17.56 -13.69
C SER A 226 -3.94 18.07 -13.91
N ALA A 227 -3.62 18.58 -15.11
CA ALA A 227 -2.32 19.12 -15.41
C ALA A 227 -2.05 20.39 -14.58
N ILE A 228 -0.76 20.66 -14.34
CA ILE A 228 -0.34 21.90 -13.71
C ILE A 228 -0.39 23.00 -14.77
N ALA A 229 -0.92 24.17 -14.39
CA ALA A 229 -0.97 25.34 -15.24
C ALA A 229 0.44 25.66 -15.82
N PRO A 230 0.57 25.88 -17.15
CA PRO A 230 1.88 26.05 -17.80
C PRO A 230 2.76 27.11 -17.16
N GLU A 231 2.17 28.18 -16.64
CA GLU A 231 2.85 29.31 -16.00
C GLU A 231 3.57 28.90 -14.70
N ALA A 232 3.04 27.89 -14.00
CA ALA A 232 3.59 27.39 -12.74
C ALA A 232 4.32 26.05 -12.88
N ALA A 233 4.16 25.34 -14.01
CA ALA A 233 4.65 23.98 -14.19
C ALA A 233 6.17 23.87 -14.02
N GLY A 234 6.93 24.81 -14.59
CA GLY A 234 8.40 24.83 -14.45
C GLY A 234 8.84 24.98 -12.99
N LEU A 235 8.26 25.96 -12.29
CA LEU A 235 8.56 26.25 -10.90
C LEU A 235 8.18 25.08 -9.98
N LEU A 236 6.96 24.56 -10.10
CA LEU A 236 6.46 23.48 -9.24
C LEU A 236 7.19 22.16 -9.49
N ARG A 237 7.58 21.88 -10.74
CA ARG A 237 8.43 20.72 -11.05
C ARG A 237 9.81 20.87 -10.42
N GLN A 238 10.46 22.02 -10.55
CA GLN A 238 11.80 22.24 -10.02
C GLN A 238 11.82 22.26 -8.49
N GLU A 239 10.94 23.05 -7.86
CA GLU A 239 10.91 23.22 -6.41
C GLU A 239 10.32 22.02 -5.67
N LEU A 240 9.28 21.38 -6.22
CA LEU A 240 8.47 20.38 -5.50
C LEU A 240 8.48 19.00 -6.16
N GLY A 241 9.03 18.85 -7.37
CA GLY A 241 8.88 17.62 -8.16
C GLY A 241 7.43 17.34 -8.59
N LEU A 242 6.54 18.34 -8.48
CA LEU A 242 5.13 18.18 -8.85
C LEU A 242 5.02 18.32 -10.37
N SER A 243 4.58 17.26 -11.04
CA SER A 243 4.43 17.24 -12.50
C SER A 243 2.97 17.10 -12.98
N ASN A 244 2.10 16.52 -12.16
CA ASN A 244 0.65 16.46 -12.39
C ASN A 244 -0.07 16.32 -11.04
N LEU A 245 -1.28 16.88 -10.92
CA LEU A 245 -2.07 16.82 -9.68
C LEU A 245 -2.65 15.42 -9.40
N ARG A 246 -2.60 14.50 -10.38
CA ARG A 246 -3.00 13.10 -10.21
C ARG A 246 -1.93 12.23 -9.55
N ASN A 247 -0.70 12.71 -9.48
CA ASN A 247 0.38 11.93 -8.89
C ASN A 247 0.13 11.79 -7.38
N SER A 248 0.40 10.61 -6.85
CA SER A 248 0.35 10.42 -5.40
C SER A 248 1.47 11.19 -4.71
N TYR A 249 1.24 11.54 -3.45
CA TYR A 249 2.29 12.13 -2.63
C TYR A 249 3.51 11.19 -2.51
N PHE A 250 3.24 9.88 -2.41
CA PHE A 250 4.27 8.85 -2.37
C PHE A 250 5.17 8.89 -3.61
N GLU A 251 4.60 8.88 -4.82
CA GLU A 251 5.38 8.88 -6.06
C GLU A 251 6.29 10.11 -6.13
N ARG A 252 5.76 11.30 -5.83
CA ARG A 252 6.52 12.54 -5.84
C ARG A 252 7.64 12.52 -4.81
N LEU A 253 7.33 12.11 -3.58
CA LEU A 253 8.30 12.07 -2.49
C LEU A 253 9.40 11.03 -2.75
N PHE A 254 9.04 9.85 -3.28
CA PHE A 254 9.97 8.77 -3.61
C PHE A 254 10.96 9.20 -4.69
N LYS A 255 10.48 9.73 -5.83
CA LYS A 255 11.34 10.21 -6.91
C LYS A 255 12.33 11.29 -6.45
N ARG A 256 11.90 12.17 -5.54
CA ARG A 256 12.79 13.19 -4.96
C ARG A 256 13.78 12.63 -3.96
N ALA A 257 13.35 11.67 -3.12
CA ALA A 257 14.24 10.99 -2.19
C ALA A 257 15.34 10.23 -2.92
N GLU A 258 15.00 9.51 -3.99
CA GLU A 258 15.95 8.82 -4.85
C GLU A 258 16.97 9.78 -5.49
N ALA A 259 16.52 10.95 -5.94
CA ALA A 259 17.39 11.93 -6.58
C ALA A 259 18.28 12.72 -5.60
N HIS A 260 17.86 12.89 -4.34
CA HIS A 260 18.48 13.91 -3.46
C HIS A 260 18.80 13.44 -2.04
N TRP A 261 18.14 12.40 -1.53
CA TRP A 261 18.18 12.03 -0.11
C TRP A 261 18.30 10.50 0.08
N PRO A 262 19.47 9.91 -0.19
CA PRO A 262 19.68 8.46 -0.14
C PRO A 262 19.41 7.84 1.24
N HIS A 263 19.47 8.63 2.31
CA HIS A 263 19.12 8.21 3.68
C HIS A 263 17.61 8.09 3.94
N ALA A 264 16.78 8.57 3.02
CA ALA A 264 15.35 8.77 3.23
C ALA A 264 14.46 7.79 2.44
N HIS A 265 15.05 6.86 1.70
CA HIS A 265 14.30 5.86 0.94
C HIS A 265 14.93 4.47 0.98
N GLY A 266 14.13 3.48 0.61
CA GLY A 266 14.54 2.09 0.40
C GLY A 266 13.64 1.42 -0.61
N THR A 267 14.13 0.37 -1.27
CA THR A 267 13.35 -0.43 -2.22
C THR A 267 13.58 -1.91 -1.99
N LEU A 268 12.53 -2.66 -1.65
CA LEU A 268 12.65 -4.10 -1.40
C LEU A 268 12.99 -4.84 -2.69
N ALA A 269 13.99 -5.72 -2.64
CA ALA A 269 14.41 -6.55 -3.78
C ALA A 269 13.89 -7.99 -3.67
N ASP A 270 13.81 -8.55 -2.47
CA ASP A 270 13.41 -9.95 -2.28
C ASP A 270 11.90 -10.12 -2.35
N HIS A 271 11.40 -10.90 -3.30
CA HIS A 271 9.97 -11.21 -3.43
C HIS A 271 9.69 -12.70 -3.22
N TYR A 272 8.52 -13.00 -2.64
CA TYR A 272 8.16 -14.32 -2.13
C TYR A 272 6.87 -14.86 -2.74
N ARG A 273 6.42 -14.32 -3.89
CA ARG A 273 5.12 -14.64 -4.50
C ARG A 273 5.21 -15.41 -5.81
N MET A 274 6.19 -15.11 -6.66
CA MET A 274 6.22 -15.58 -8.04
C MET A 274 7.42 -16.49 -8.27
N HIS A 275 7.27 -17.46 -9.17
CA HIS A 275 8.38 -18.23 -9.72
C HIS A 275 9.31 -17.33 -10.57
N SER A 276 10.58 -17.70 -10.72
CA SER A 276 11.61 -16.93 -11.44
C SER A 276 11.22 -16.61 -12.89
N GLU A 277 10.66 -17.59 -13.60
CA GLU A 277 10.10 -17.40 -14.95
C GLU A 277 8.97 -16.36 -15.03
N LEU A 278 8.13 -16.26 -13.98
CA LEU A 278 7.01 -15.31 -13.97
C LEU A 278 7.47 -13.91 -13.57
N VAL A 279 8.41 -13.81 -12.62
CA VAL A 279 8.93 -12.51 -12.22
C VAL A 279 9.80 -11.88 -13.29
N ALA A 280 10.46 -12.66 -14.16
CA ALA A 280 11.29 -12.12 -15.24
C ALA A 280 10.54 -11.09 -16.09
N LEU A 281 9.30 -11.39 -16.48
CA LEU A 281 8.43 -10.46 -17.23
C LEU A 281 8.23 -9.12 -16.50
N VAL A 282 7.98 -9.19 -15.19
CA VAL A 282 7.73 -8.00 -14.38
C VAL A 282 9.03 -7.26 -14.05
N ASN A 283 10.11 -8.00 -13.82
CA ASN A 283 11.39 -7.48 -13.37
C ASN A 283 12.09 -6.69 -14.49
N ASP A 284 12.03 -7.19 -15.71
CA ASP A 284 12.67 -6.57 -16.88
C ASP A 284 11.93 -5.27 -17.27
N ASP A 285 10.60 -5.33 -17.39
CA ASP A 285 9.80 -4.21 -17.86
C ASP A 285 9.60 -3.12 -16.79
N PHE A 286 9.48 -3.51 -15.52
CA PHE A 286 9.07 -2.61 -14.45
C PHE A 286 10.05 -2.47 -13.32
N TYR A 287 11.11 -3.27 -13.16
CA TYR A 287 12.01 -3.15 -11.99
C TYR A 287 13.49 -3.20 -12.34
N GLU A 288 13.85 -3.13 -13.62
CA GLU A 288 15.24 -3.03 -14.10
C GLU A 288 16.15 -4.14 -13.53
N GLY A 289 15.60 -5.34 -13.37
CA GLY A 289 16.34 -6.50 -12.83
C GLY A 289 16.53 -6.50 -11.31
N LEU A 290 15.93 -5.56 -10.56
CA LEU A 290 16.10 -5.43 -9.11
C LEU A 290 15.57 -6.64 -8.32
N LEU A 291 14.50 -7.29 -8.78
CA LEU A 291 13.81 -8.33 -8.01
C LEU A 291 14.60 -9.64 -7.94
N ARG A 292 14.61 -10.25 -6.74
CA ARG A 292 15.33 -11.48 -6.44
C ARG A 292 14.37 -12.55 -5.91
N CYS A 293 14.61 -13.81 -6.30
CA CYS A 293 13.88 -14.98 -5.84
C CYS A 293 14.66 -15.74 -4.76
N PRO A 294 14.52 -15.40 -3.46
CA PRO A 294 15.29 -16.03 -2.40
C PRO A 294 14.86 -17.47 -2.06
N MET A 295 13.66 -17.89 -2.45
CA MET A 295 13.12 -19.20 -2.05
C MET A 295 13.42 -20.27 -3.09
N LEU A 296 13.79 -21.48 -2.61
CA LEU A 296 14.08 -22.62 -3.49
C LEU A 296 12.90 -22.96 -4.42
N TRP A 297 11.67 -22.93 -3.90
CA TRP A 297 10.47 -23.25 -4.68
C TRP A 297 10.27 -22.33 -5.90
N GLN A 298 10.85 -21.12 -5.88
CA GLN A 298 10.74 -20.16 -7.00
C GLN A 298 11.59 -20.57 -8.20
N HIS A 299 12.38 -21.63 -8.10
CA HIS A 299 13.21 -22.17 -9.20
C HIS A 299 12.89 -23.64 -9.51
N GLU A 300 11.92 -24.24 -8.82
CA GLU A 300 11.55 -25.64 -9.04
C GLU A 300 10.95 -25.82 -10.44
N PRO A 301 11.30 -26.89 -11.18
CA PRO A 301 10.71 -27.13 -12.49
C PRO A 301 9.19 -27.37 -12.38
N LEU A 302 8.44 -26.96 -13.40
CA LEU A 302 7.03 -27.27 -13.46
C LEU A 302 6.84 -28.76 -13.77
N SER A 303 6.39 -29.53 -12.78
CA SER A 303 6.13 -30.97 -12.93
C SER A 303 4.70 -31.29 -12.52
N ARG A 304 3.93 -31.83 -13.47
CA ARG A 304 2.52 -32.21 -13.29
C ARG A 304 2.24 -33.62 -13.86
N PRO A 305 2.98 -34.66 -13.42
CA PRO A 305 2.89 -36.00 -14.00
C PRO A 305 1.59 -36.73 -13.63
N THR A 306 0.94 -36.30 -12.55
CA THR A 306 -0.31 -36.86 -12.04
C THR A 306 -1.55 -36.23 -12.67
N TRP A 307 -1.39 -35.18 -13.49
CA TRP A 307 -2.50 -34.51 -14.13
C TRP A 307 -3.08 -35.36 -15.28
N PRO A 308 -4.38 -35.20 -15.60
CA PRO A 308 -5.00 -35.91 -16.72
C PRO A 308 -4.27 -35.65 -18.04
N ALA A 309 -4.27 -36.65 -18.92
CA ALA A 309 -3.73 -36.51 -20.27
C ALA A 309 -4.43 -35.32 -20.99
N PRO A 310 -3.66 -34.41 -21.59
CA PRO A 310 -4.23 -33.23 -22.24
C PRO A 310 -5.03 -33.64 -23.47
N ALA A 311 -6.24 -33.10 -23.62
CA ALA A 311 -7.11 -33.36 -24.77
C ALA A 311 -6.67 -32.62 -26.04
N ASP A 312 -5.92 -31.53 -25.88
CA ASP A 312 -5.47 -30.66 -26.96
C ASP A 312 -4.14 -29.95 -26.62
N ALA A 313 -3.61 -29.23 -27.60
CA ALA A 313 -2.38 -28.46 -27.44
C ALA A 313 -2.48 -27.39 -26.35
N PHE A 314 -3.66 -26.82 -26.09
CA PHE A 314 -3.83 -25.79 -25.07
C PHE A 314 -3.67 -26.38 -23.67
N GLN A 315 -4.31 -27.52 -23.38
CA GLN A 315 -4.12 -28.26 -22.13
C GLN A 315 -2.68 -28.77 -21.97
N GLN A 316 -2.06 -29.22 -23.07
CA GLN A 316 -0.65 -29.64 -23.06
C GLN A 316 0.26 -28.48 -22.61
N ARG A 317 0.03 -27.27 -23.15
CA ARG A 317 0.75 -26.07 -22.70
C ARG A 317 0.48 -25.79 -21.23
N ILE A 318 -0.77 -25.84 -20.76
CA ILE A 318 -1.10 -25.65 -19.33
C ILE A 318 -0.31 -26.60 -18.45
N GLN A 319 -0.13 -27.86 -18.86
CA GLN A 319 0.58 -28.86 -18.07
C GLN A 319 2.10 -28.59 -17.96
N HIS A 320 2.71 -27.95 -18.95
CA HIS A 320 4.18 -27.85 -19.07
C HIS A 320 4.74 -26.42 -19.04
N GLU A 321 3.92 -25.40 -19.25
CA GLU A 321 4.32 -23.98 -19.27
C GLU A 321 3.76 -23.25 -18.06
N ARG A 322 4.58 -22.41 -17.42
CA ARG A 322 4.13 -21.50 -16.33
C ARG A 322 3.43 -20.25 -16.88
N LEU A 323 3.79 -19.82 -18.07
CA LEU A 323 3.27 -18.64 -18.74
C LEU A 323 2.79 -19.00 -20.14
N ILE A 324 1.51 -18.72 -20.41
CA ILE A 324 0.86 -19.05 -21.68
C ILE A 324 0.14 -17.79 -22.15
N PHE A 325 0.56 -17.26 -23.30
CA PHE A 325 -0.22 -16.29 -24.05
C PHE A 325 -1.05 -17.01 -25.12
N VAL A 326 -2.36 -16.76 -25.14
CA VAL A 326 -3.29 -17.27 -26.15
C VAL A 326 -3.92 -16.07 -26.87
N PRO A 327 -3.55 -15.78 -28.13
CA PRO A 327 -4.15 -14.68 -28.85
C PRO A 327 -5.62 -14.96 -29.17
N THR A 328 -6.50 -14.05 -28.79
CA THR A 328 -7.94 -14.08 -29.12
C THR A 328 -8.26 -13.07 -30.21
N ARG A 329 -9.42 -13.24 -30.84
CA ARG A 329 -9.98 -12.29 -31.81
C ARG A 329 -11.41 -12.00 -31.43
N ARG A 330 -11.81 -10.74 -31.64
CA ARG A 330 -13.19 -10.31 -31.43
C ARG A 330 -14.15 -11.12 -32.29
N GLN A 331 -15.18 -11.66 -31.66
CA GLN A 331 -16.25 -12.40 -32.33
C GLN A 331 -17.40 -11.46 -32.69
N PRO A 332 -18.19 -11.77 -33.73
CA PRO A 332 -19.40 -11.01 -34.05
C PRO A 332 -20.41 -10.94 -32.90
N GLU A 333 -20.37 -11.91 -31.99
CA GLU A 333 -21.31 -12.11 -30.89
C GLU A 333 -20.93 -11.29 -29.63
N ASP A 334 -19.77 -10.64 -29.63
CA ASP A 334 -19.29 -9.83 -28.51
C ASP A 334 -20.09 -8.52 -28.41
N LEU A 335 -20.97 -8.44 -27.40
CA LEU A 335 -21.93 -7.36 -27.19
C LEU A 335 -21.29 -5.99 -26.90
N SER A 336 -20.04 -5.98 -26.43
CA SER A 336 -19.30 -4.75 -26.17
C SER A 336 -17.80 -4.94 -26.36
N MET A 337 -17.05 -3.84 -26.27
CA MET A 337 -15.57 -3.88 -26.24
C MET A 337 -15.01 -4.44 -24.93
N LYS A 338 -15.85 -4.74 -23.94
CA LYS A 338 -15.46 -5.21 -22.60
C LYS A 338 -15.83 -6.68 -22.36
N GLU A 339 -16.37 -7.35 -23.37
CA GLU A 339 -16.86 -8.72 -23.28
C GLU A 339 -16.28 -9.54 -24.43
N SER A 340 -15.84 -10.75 -24.14
CA SER A 340 -15.38 -11.71 -25.15
C SER A 340 -15.83 -13.12 -24.79
N ALA A 341 -16.69 -13.71 -25.63
CA ALA A 341 -17.13 -15.10 -25.44
C ALA A 341 -15.95 -16.09 -25.56
N GLN A 342 -15.02 -15.81 -26.47
CA GLN A 342 -13.83 -16.63 -26.68
C GLN A 342 -12.91 -16.64 -25.46
N GLU A 343 -12.65 -15.47 -24.85
CA GLU A 343 -11.82 -15.38 -23.65
C GLU A 343 -12.48 -16.08 -22.46
N ALA A 344 -13.80 -15.94 -22.31
CA ALA A 344 -14.56 -16.63 -21.27
C ALA A 344 -14.47 -18.15 -21.42
N GLU A 345 -14.61 -18.68 -22.64
CA GLU A 345 -14.47 -20.11 -22.91
C GLU A 345 -13.05 -20.62 -22.60
N LEU A 346 -12.02 -19.90 -23.04
CA LEU A 346 -10.63 -20.26 -22.76
C LEU A 346 -10.31 -20.24 -21.27
N ALA A 347 -10.78 -19.23 -20.54
CA ALA A 347 -10.63 -19.13 -19.09
C ALA A 347 -11.34 -20.29 -18.39
N ALA A 348 -12.58 -20.62 -18.79
CA ALA A 348 -13.34 -21.74 -18.24
C ALA A 348 -12.65 -23.10 -18.51
N ARG A 349 -12.13 -23.30 -19.74
CA ARG A 349 -11.39 -24.51 -20.11
C ARG A 349 -10.09 -24.66 -19.31
N ALA A 350 -9.35 -23.56 -19.12
CA ALA A 350 -8.14 -23.56 -18.30
C ALA A 350 -8.46 -23.88 -16.84
N ALA A 351 -9.45 -23.19 -16.26
CA ALA A 351 -9.90 -23.42 -14.90
C ALA A 351 -10.37 -24.86 -14.68
N ALA A 352 -11.14 -25.43 -15.61
CA ALA A 352 -11.60 -26.81 -15.55
C ALA A 352 -10.43 -27.81 -15.57
N TYR A 353 -9.45 -27.62 -16.46
CA TYR A 353 -8.30 -28.51 -16.53
C TYR A 353 -7.40 -28.40 -15.29
N VAL A 354 -7.18 -27.18 -14.77
CA VAL A 354 -6.47 -26.96 -13.49
C VAL A 354 -7.22 -27.63 -12.34
N ALA A 355 -8.54 -27.49 -12.26
CA ALA A 355 -9.35 -28.13 -11.22
C ALA A 355 -9.27 -29.66 -11.27
N GLN A 356 -9.31 -30.25 -12.47
CA GLN A 356 -9.13 -31.69 -12.64
C GLN A 356 -7.72 -32.14 -12.22
N GLY A 357 -6.69 -31.36 -12.56
CA GLY A 357 -5.30 -31.64 -12.22
C GLY A 357 -5.01 -31.61 -10.71
N TYR A 358 -5.57 -30.65 -9.99
CA TYR A 358 -5.44 -30.56 -8.53
C TYR A 358 -6.38 -31.52 -7.79
N GLY A 359 -7.52 -31.89 -8.38
CA GLY A 359 -8.45 -32.86 -7.80
C GLY A 359 -8.91 -32.46 -6.39
N ARG A 360 -8.53 -33.24 -5.38
CA ARG A 360 -8.88 -32.96 -3.97
C ARG A 360 -8.12 -31.78 -3.37
N ASP A 361 -6.98 -31.43 -3.93
CA ASP A 361 -6.15 -30.31 -3.48
C ASP A 361 -6.58 -28.98 -4.11
N PHE A 362 -7.60 -29.01 -4.99
CA PHE A 362 -8.13 -27.81 -5.60
C PHE A 362 -8.85 -26.95 -4.56
N ASN A 363 -8.45 -25.69 -4.46
CA ASN A 363 -9.12 -24.68 -3.65
C ASN A 363 -9.44 -23.47 -4.54
N PRO A 364 -10.72 -23.12 -4.73
CA PRO A 364 -11.11 -22.01 -5.60
C PRO A 364 -10.60 -20.64 -5.12
N GLU A 365 -10.25 -20.48 -3.84
CA GLU A 365 -9.74 -19.22 -3.28
C GLU A 365 -8.22 -19.07 -3.43
N SER A 366 -7.49 -20.15 -3.73
CA SER A 366 -6.02 -20.12 -3.78
C SER A 366 -5.40 -20.77 -5.02
N THR A 367 -6.14 -21.60 -5.74
CA THR A 367 -5.67 -22.32 -6.95
C THR A 367 -5.95 -21.53 -8.22
N LEU A 368 -7.12 -20.90 -8.30
CA LEU A 368 -7.46 -19.92 -9.33
C LEU A 368 -7.38 -18.56 -8.64
N GLY A 369 -6.56 -17.67 -9.19
CA GLY A 369 -6.11 -16.42 -8.52
C GLY A 369 -7.22 -15.48 -8.08
#